data_AF-A0A2M7VSG7-F1
#
_entry.id   AF-A0A2M7VSG7-F1
#
_cell.length_a   1.000
_cell.length_b   1.000
_cell.length_c   1.000
_cell.angle_alpha   90.00
_cell.angle_beta   90.00
_cell.angle_gamma   90.00
#
_symmetry.space_group_name_H-M   'P 1'
#
loop_
_entity.id
_entity.type
_entity.pdbx_description
1 polymer ?
#
loop_
_entity_poly.entity_id
_entity_poly.type
_entity_poly.pdbx_seq_one_letter_code
_entity_poly.pdbx_strand_id
1 'polypeptide(L)'
;MAVKIIQLERLIHQKQVRLLVRFGFDDYFKNLVQELEGALWSNTLKSWHVDDTDENLTKIYAIFKDKVDIDDTFLVPIVVVKISEEAAVMLNDFTLWLKSKRYSPNTIKTYTESIKSFLKFYHNKPIAEITNQDVITFNNEYILANNYSASFQNQVVNAIKLFFK
;
A
#
# COMPACT_ATOMS: atom_id res chain seq x y z
N MET A 1 -27.37 -17.12 -17.72
CA MET A 1 -26.19 -17.78 -17.13
C MET A 1 -25.29 -16.66 -16.61
N ALA A 2 -24.86 -16.69 -15.35
CA ALA A 2 -23.94 -15.68 -14.83
C ALA A 2 -22.58 -15.86 -15.51
N VAL A 3 -22.06 -14.81 -16.15
CA VAL A 3 -20.70 -14.80 -16.70
C VAL A 3 -19.76 -14.90 -15.50
N LYS A 4 -18.98 -15.97 -15.45
CA LYS A 4 -17.89 -16.08 -14.48
C LYS A 4 -16.80 -15.12 -14.97
N ILE A 5 -16.32 -14.25 -14.09
CA ILE A 5 -15.25 -13.30 -14.36
C ILE A 5 -14.24 -13.45 -13.23
N ILE A 6 -12.95 -13.50 -13.58
CA ILE A 6 -11.88 -13.30 -12.59
C ILE A 6 -11.36 -11.87 -12.74
N GLN A 7 -11.05 -11.23 -11.62
CA GLN A 7 -10.45 -9.90 -11.61
C GLN A 7 -8.99 -10.01 -11.20
N LEU A 8 -8.11 -9.41 -12.00
CA LEU A 8 -6.69 -9.33 -11.73
C LEU A 8 -6.33 -7.93 -11.24
N GLU A 9 -5.65 -7.85 -10.10
CA GLU A 9 -5.30 -6.59 -9.44
C GLU A 9 -3.84 -6.62 -9.00
N ARG A 10 -3.08 -5.55 -9.27
CA ARG A 10 -1.77 -5.34 -8.66
C ARG A 10 -1.93 -4.49 -7.41
N LEU A 11 -1.45 -4.98 -6.26
CA LEU A 11 -1.40 -4.18 -5.03
C LEU A 11 -0.14 -4.49 -4.20
N ILE A 12 0.16 -3.61 -3.24
CA ILE A 12 1.20 -3.88 -2.24
C ILE A 12 0.59 -4.66 -1.08
N HIS A 13 1.00 -5.92 -0.92
CA HIS A 13 0.66 -6.75 0.22
C HIS A 13 1.94 -7.15 0.96
N GLN A 14 1.97 -6.96 2.28
CA GLN A 14 3.14 -7.32 3.11
C GLN A 14 4.46 -6.70 2.61
N LYS A 15 4.40 -5.44 2.15
CA LYS A 15 5.53 -4.66 1.59
C LYS A 15 6.09 -5.17 0.25
N GLN A 16 5.41 -6.10 -0.41
CA GLN A 16 5.76 -6.60 -1.73
C GLN A 16 4.62 -6.32 -2.71
N VAL A 17 4.96 -6.10 -3.98
CA VAL A 17 3.95 -6.03 -5.04
C VAL A 17 3.48 -7.45 -5.32
N ARG A 18 2.17 -7.66 -5.28
CA ARG A 18 1.53 -8.96 -5.47
C ARG A 18 0.46 -8.86 -6.56
N LEU A 19 0.31 -9.93 -7.32
CA LEU A 19 -0.79 -10.13 -8.25
C LEU A 19 -1.91 -10.84 -7.50
N LEU A 20 -3.07 -10.19 -7.40
CA LEU A 20 -4.28 -10.79 -6.86
C LEU A 20 -5.12 -11.42 -7.96
N VAL A 21 -5.69 -12.56 -7.63
CA VAL A 21 -6.70 -13.26 -8.43
C VAL A 21 -7.99 -13.29 -7.61
N ARG A 22 -8.96 -12.44 -7.98
CA ARG A 22 -10.25 -12.28 -7.31
C ARG A 22 -11.34 -12.99 -8.10
N PHE A 23 -12.12 -13.81 -7.40
CA PHE A 23 -13.30 -14.48 -7.94
C PHE A 23 -14.26 -14.85 -6.80
N GLY A 24 -15.53 -15.06 -7.14
CA GLY A 24 -16.52 -15.58 -6.18
C GLY A 24 -16.17 -16.99 -5.70
N PHE A 25 -16.86 -17.49 -4.67
CA PHE A 25 -16.59 -18.85 -4.16
C PHE A 25 -16.80 -19.90 -5.27
N ASP A 26 -15.69 -20.48 -5.73
CA ASP A 26 -15.66 -21.46 -6.81
C ASP A 26 -14.48 -22.42 -6.61
N ASP A 27 -14.78 -23.68 -6.27
CA ASP A 27 -13.77 -24.71 -6.02
C ASP A 27 -12.94 -25.04 -7.26
N TYR A 28 -13.50 -24.86 -8.46
CA TYR A 28 -12.76 -25.07 -9.71
C TYR A 28 -11.64 -24.05 -9.87
N PHE A 29 -11.96 -22.75 -9.73
CA PHE A 29 -10.96 -21.69 -9.83
C PHE A 29 -9.98 -21.70 -8.66
N LYS A 30 -10.44 -22.06 -7.46
CA LYS A 30 -9.57 -22.27 -6.31
C LYS A 30 -8.48 -23.30 -6.61
N ASN A 31 -8.86 -24.48 -7.11
CA ASN A 31 -7.89 -25.53 -7.44
C ASN A 31 -6.89 -25.06 -8.51
N LEU A 32 -7.36 -24.34 -9.53
CA LEU A 32 -6.49 -23.78 -10.57
C LEU A 32 -5.48 -22.76 -10.03
N VAL A 33 -5.88 -21.87 -9.11
CA VAL A 33 -4.94 -20.92 -8.52
C VAL A 33 -3.92 -21.62 -7.62
N GLN A 34 -4.29 -22.72 -6.95
CA GLN A 34 -3.37 -23.49 -6.13
C GLN A 34 -2.28 -24.23 -6.93
N GLU A 35 -2.43 -24.39 -8.25
CA GLU A 35 -1.37 -24.91 -9.14
C GLU A 35 -0.25 -23.88 -9.39
N LEU A 36 -0.51 -22.60 -9.15
CA LEU A 36 0.51 -21.55 -9.28
C LEU A 36 1.51 -21.65 -8.13
N GLU A 37 2.79 -21.65 -8.48
CA GLU A 37 3.88 -21.62 -7.51
C GLU A 37 3.80 -20.33 -6.66
N GLY A 38 3.79 -20.50 -5.34
CA GLY A 38 3.72 -19.37 -4.40
C GLY A 38 2.32 -18.76 -4.23
N ALA A 39 1.25 -19.42 -4.69
CA ALA A 39 -0.12 -18.97 -4.45
C ALA A 39 -0.51 -19.06 -2.98
N LEU A 40 -0.94 -17.94 -2.42
CA LEU A 40 -1.34 -17.81 -1.02
C LEU A 40 -2.73 -17.19 -0.92
N TRP A 41 -3.52 -17.68 0.03
CA TRP A 41 -4.78 -17.06 0.41
C TRP A 41 -4.54 -15.92 1.40
N SER A 42 -5.03 -14.73 1.08
CA SER A 42 -5.02 -13.59 2.02
C SER A 42 -6.39 -13.44 2.68
N ASN A 43 -6.45 -13.63 4.00
CA ASN A 43 -7.69 -13.46 4.75
C ASN A 43 -8.14 -12.00 4.85
N THR A 44 -7.21 -11.04 4.74
CA THR A 44 -7.54 -9.60 4.75
C THR A 44 -8.05 -9.13 3.40
N LEU A 45 -7.55 -9.70 2.31
CA LEU A 45 -7.98 -9.35 0.94
C LEU A 45 -9.09 -10.26 0.40
N LYS A 46 -9.40 -11.35 1.11
CA LYS A 46 -10.36 -12.40 0.73
C LYS A 46 -10.12 -12.93 -0.69
N SER A 47 -8.85 -13.08 -1.05
CA SER A 47 -8.41 -13.39 -2.41
C SER A 47 -7.12 -14.19 -2.40
N TRP A 48 -6.87 -14.91 -3.49
CA TRP A 48 -5.58 -15.54 -3.73
C TRP A 48 -4.60 -14.52 -4.32
N HIS A 49 -3.31 -14.68 -4.00
CA HIS A 49 -2.27 -13.84 -4.55
C HIS A 49 -0.95 -14.58 -4.76
N VAL A 50 -0.15 -14.09 -5.70
CA VAL A 50 1.21 -14.56 -6.04
C VAL A 50 2.17 -13.37 -6.15
N ASP A 51 3.47 -13.62 -6.20
CA ASP A 51 4.46 -12.58 -6.50
C ASP A 51 4.21 -11.96 -7.88
N ASP A 52 4.35 -10.63 -7.98
CA ASP A 52 4.24 -9.90 -9.26
C ASP A 52 5.50 -10.11 -10.11
N THR A 53 5.48 -11.19 -10.89
CA THR A 53 6.48 -11.53 -11.90
C THR A 53 5.81 -11.74 -13.24
N ASP A 54 6.51 -11.43 -14.33
CA ASP A 54 5.99 -11.67 -15.69
C ASP A 54 5.67 -13.16 -15.92
N GLU A 55 6.43 -14.05 -15.29
CA GLU A 55 6.20 -15.49 -15.33
C GLU A 55 4.86 -15.87 -14.68
N ASN A 56 4.59 -15.38 -13.45
CA ASN A 56 3.34 -15.66 -12.76
C ASN A 56 2.14 -15.06 -13.50
N LEU A 57 2.30 -13.84 -14.03
CA LEU A 57 1.25 -13.21 -14.84
C LEU A 57 0.94 -14.05 -16.10
N THR A 58 1.98 -14.51 -16.80
CA THR A 58 1.82 -15.37 -17.98
C THR A 58 1.12 -16.69 -17.63
N LYS A 59 1.48 -17.32 -16.50
CA LYS A 59 0.84 -18.54 -16.01
C LYS A 59 -0.64 -18.31 -15.68
N ILE A 60 -0.98 -17.20 -15.03
CA ILE A 60 -2.38 -16.83 -14.74
C ILE A 60 -3.19 -16.72 -16.04
N TYR A 61 -2.69 -15.97 -17.02
CA TYR A 61 -3.36 -15.86 -18.32
C TYR A 61 -3.51 -17.22 -19.00
N ALA A 62 -2.46 -18.04 -19.03
CA ALA A 62 -2.52 -19.36 -19.65
C ALA A 62 -3.55 -20.30 -19.00
N ILE A 63 -3.71 -20.22 -17.67
CA ILE A 63 -4.67 -21.03 -16.93
C ILE A 63 -6.11 -20.58 -17.22
N PHE A 64 -6.38 -19.27 -17.24
CA PHE A 64 -7.74 -18.73 -17.21
C PHE A 64 -8.31 -18.29 -18.57
N LYS A 65 -7.47 -17.91 -19.55
CA LYS A 65 -7.88 -17.26 -20.80
C LYS A 65 -8.95 -18.00 -21.62
N ASP A 66 -8.93 -19.34 -21.61
CA ASP A 66 -9.90 -20.16 -22.35
C ASP A 66 -11.06 -20.68 -21.49
N LYS A 67 -11.12 -20.29 -20.21
CA LYS A 67 -12.07 -20.84 -19.22
C LYS A 67 -13.02 -19.80 -18.66
N VAL A 68 -12.59 -18.54 -18.61
CA VAL A 68 -13.29 -17.45 -17.92
C VAL A 68 -12.83 -16.11 -18.50
N ASP A 69 -13.72 -15.12 -18.49
CA ASP A 69 -13.34 -13.77 -18.84
C ASP A 69 -12.42 -13.19 -17.74
N ILE A 70 -11.35 -12.54 -18.17
CA ILE A 70 -10.36 -11.92 -17.29
C ILE A 70 -10.56 -10.42 -17.35
N ASP A 71 -10.90 -9.82 -16.22
CA ASP A 71 -10.91 -8.37 -16.01
C ASP A 71 -9.54 -7.95 -15.47
N ASP A 72 -8.70 -7.41 -16.35
CA ASP A 72 -7.35 -6.93 -16.06
C ASP A 72 -7.29 -5.41 -15.90
N THR A 73 -8.43 -4.73 -15.79
CA THR A 73 -8.53 -3.27 -15.66
C THR A 73 -7.70 -2.74 -14.47
N PHE A 74 -7.50 -3.57 -13.44
CA PHE A 74 -6.75 -3.22 -12.23
C PHE A 74 -5.28 -3.70 -12.24
N LEU A 75 -4.77 -4.24 -13.35
CA LEU A 75 -3.35 -4.59 -13.53
C LEU A 75 -2.47 -3.38 -13.87
N VAL A 76 -2.77 -2.22 -13.30
CA VAL A 76 -1.95 -1.02 -13.49
C VAL A 76 -0.60 -1.18 -12.78
N PRO A 77 0.52 -0.71 -13.38
CA PRO A 77 1.80 -0.68 -12.69
C PRO A 77 1.70 0.10 -11.39
N ILE A 78 2.11 -0.51 -10.27
CA ILE A 78 2.18 0.23 -9.02
C ILE A 78 3.40 1.15 -9.09
N VAL A 79 3.15 2.42 -9.36
CA VAL A 79 4.16 3.46 -9.19
C VAL A 79 4.39 3.61 -7.69
N VAL A 80 5.50 3.06 -7.19
CA VAL A 80 5.91 3.29 -5.81
C VAL A 80 6.33 4.75 -5.70
N VAL A 81 5.41 5.60 -5.25
CA VAL A 81 5.70 7.00 -4.97
C VAL A 81 6.78 7.02 -3.88
N LYS A 82 7.99 7.39 -4.30
CA LYS A 82 9.13 7.65 -3.42
C LYS A 82 9.03 9.09 -2.96
N ILE A 83 9.46 9.33 -1.73
CA ILE A 83 9.69 10.69 -1.25
C ILE A 83 10.92 11.26 -1.99
N SER A 84 10.99 12.59 -2.14
CA SER A 84 12.16 13.25 -2.72
C SER A 84 13.44 12.95 -1.91
N GLU A 85 14.60 13.18 -2.52
CA GLU A 85 15.88 13.05 -1.80
C GLU A 85 15.95 14.00 -0.60
N GLU A 86 15.48 15.24 -0.77
CA GLU A 86 15.33 16.22 0.30
C GLU A 86 14.45 15.68 1.45
N ALA A 87 13.27 15.15 1.12
CA ALA A 87 12.37 14.54 2.09
C ALA A 87 13.02 13.36 2.84
N ALA A 88 13.84 12.57 2.15
CA ALA A 88 14.55 11.45 2.75
C ALA A 88 15.63 11.91 3.74
N VAL A 89 16.39 12.96 3.40
CA VAL A 89 17.38 13.57 4.30
C VAL A 89 16.69 14.13 5.54
N MET A 90 15.62 14.93 5.38
CA MET A 90 14.89 15.49 6.53
C MET A 90 14.28 14.40 7.43
N LEU A 91 13.75 13.32 6.84
CA LEU A 91 13.24 12.19 7.60
C LEU A 91 14.34 11.47 8.39
N ASN A 92 15.54 11.36 7.83
CA ASN A 92 16.70 10.81 8.54
C ASN A 92 17.13 11.72 9.69
N ASP A 93 17.21 13.03 9.48
CA ASP A 93 17.55 13.99 10.53
C ASP A 93 16.53 13.96 11.67
N PHE A 94 15.23 13.89 11.35
CA PHE A 94 14.17 13.70 12.33
C PHE A 94 14.34 12.39 13.11
N THR A 95 14.72 11.30 12.43
CA THR A 95 14.99 10.01 13.08
C THR A 95 16.15 10.12 14.08
N LEU A 96 17.24 10.79 13.71
CA LEU A 96 18.39 11.03 14.59
C LEU A 96 18.02 11.93 15.77
N TRP A 97 17.22 12.98 15.51
CA TRP A 97 16.71 13.86 16.55
C TRP A 97 15.85 13.10 17.58
N LEU A 98 14.92 12.24 17.15
CA LEU A 98 14.12 11.40 18.06
C LEU A 98 15.00 10.47 18.90
N LYS A 99 16.03 9.86 18.29
CA LYS A 99 17.01 9.05 19.02
C LYS A 99 17.75 9.87 20.08
N SER A 100 18.19 11.09 19.76
CA SER A 100 18.85 12.00 20.70
C SER A 100 17.97 12.34 21.91
N LYS A 101 16.65 12.41 21.70
CA LYS A 101 15.64 12.66 22.73
C LYS A 101 15.21 11.40 23.48
N ARG A 102 15.85 10.25 23.21
CA ARG A 102 15.60 8.95 23.85
C ARG A 102 14.16 8.45 23.69
N TYR A 103 13.51 8.77 22.57
CA TYR A 103 12.23 8.14 22.23
C TYR A 103 12.40 6.63 22.07
N SER A 104 11.37 5.87 22.43
CA SER A 104 11.40 4.41 22.29
C SER A 104 11.52 3.98 20.83
N PRO A 105 12.09 2.79 20.53
CA PRO A 105 12.17 2.27 19.17
C PRO A 105 10.80 2.22 18.47
N ASN A 106 9.74 1.88 19.20
CA ASN A 106 8.37 1.87 18.68
C ASN A 106 7.89 3.28 18.33
N THR A 107 8.13 4.26 19.20
CA THR A 107 7.74 5.65 18.92
C THR A 107 8.49 6.20 17.71
N ILE A 108 9.79 5.95 17.62
CA ILE A 108 10.61 6.35 16.45
C ILE A 108 10.03 5.74 15.18
N LYS A 109 9.72 4.44 15.19
CA LYS A 109 9.13 3.76 14.04
C LYS A 109 7.77 4.37 13.66
N THR A 110 6.85 4.49 14.61
CA THR A 110 5.52 5.06 14.36
C THR A 110 5.60 6.47 13.80
N TYR A 111 6.46 7.32 14.37
CA TYR A 111 6.58 8.72 13.94
C TYR A 111 7.20 8.81 12.54
N THR A 112 8.27 8.06 12.29
CA THR A 112 8.93 8.06 10.97
C THR A 112 8.05 7.47 9.87
N GLU A 113 7.28 6.41 10.15
CA GLU A 113 6.29 5.86 9.21
C GLU A 113 5.13 6.84 8.94
N SER A 114 4.69 7.58 9.96
CA SER A 114 3.67 8.63 9.82
C SER A 114 4.16 9.77 8.92
N ILE A 115 5.35 10.31 9.19
CA ILE A 115 5.95 11.37 8.38
C ILE A 115 6.21 10.90 6.96
N LYS A 116 6.71 9.66 6.77
CA LYS A 116 6.92 9.11 5.43
C LYS A 116 5.63 9.03 4.63
N SER A 117 4.52 8.67 5.26
CA SER A 117 3.20 8.62 4.60
C SER A 117 2.73 10.02 4.21
N PHE A 118 2.90 11.00 5.10
CA PHE A 118 2.58 12.41 4.84
C PHE A 118 3.42 13.00 3.69
N LEU A 119 4.74 12.78 3.69
CA LEU A 119 5.64 13.26 2.62
C LEU A 119 5.38 12.58 1.27
N LYS A 120 4.92 11.33 1.26
CA LYS A 120 4.48 10.65 0.03
C LYS A 120 3.21 11.28 -0.55
N PHE A 121 2.25 11.65 0.30
CA PHE A 121 1.02 12.30 -0.14
C PHE A 121 1.33 13.66 -0.81
N TYR A 122 2.28 14.40 -0.25
CA TYR A 122 2.75 15.69 -0.80
C TYR A 122 4.03 15.58 -1.66
N HIS A 123 4.27 14.46 -2.35
CA HIS A 123 5.50 14.28 -3.14
C HIS A 123 5.71 15.31 -4.27
N ASN A 124 4.64 15.92 -4.77
CA ASN A 124 4.67 16.96 -5.81
C ASN A 124 4.67 18.39 -5.26
N LYS A 125 4.72 18.56 -3.94
CA LYS A 125 4.69 19.87 -3.27
C LYS A 125 6.00 20.07 -2.51
N PRO A 126 6.70 21.22 -2.68
CA PRO A 126 7.88 21.53 -1.88
C PRO A 126 7.57 21.49 -0.38
N ILE A 127 8.47 20.88 0.42
CA ILE A 127 8.26 20.73 1.87
C ILE A 127 8.13 22.09 2.56
N ALA A 128 8.88 23.08 2.08
CA ALA A 128 8.84 24.46 2.57
C ALA A 128 7.47 25.15 2.37
N GLU A 129 6.63 24.65 1.46
CA GLU A 129 5.29 25.19 1.20
C GLU A 129 4.17 24.45 1.96
N ILE A 130 4.53 23.46 2.79
CA ILE A 130 3.55 22.73 3.60
C ILE A 130 2.99 23.65 4.69
N THR A 131 1.67 23.73 4.73
CA THR A 131 0.89 24.59 5.63
C THR A 131 0.02 23.76 6.57
N ASN A 132 -0.59 24.40 7.57
CA ASN A 132 -1.59 23.77 8.42
C ASN A 132 -2.81 23.25 7.64
N GLN A 133 -3.16 23.91 6.52
CA GLN A 133 -4.26 23.45 5.67
C GLN A 133 -3.92 22.10 5.02
N ASP A 134 -2.67 21.88 4.65
CA ASP A 134 -2.22 20.60 4.09
C ASP A 134 -2.33 19.46 5.12
N VAL A 135 -2.13 19.75 6.41
CA VAL A 135 -2.35 18.77 7.48
C VAL A 135 -3.84 18.41 7.62
N ILE A 136 -4.73 19.39 7.46
CA ILE A 136 -6.18 19.16 7.47
C ILE A 136 -6.61 18.34 6.25
N THR A 137 -6.12 18.69 5.06
CA THR A 137 -6.37 17.96 3.82
C THR A 137 -5.91 16.51 3.94
N PHE A 138 -4.68 16.27 4.42
CA PHE A 138 -4.18 14.91 4.64
C PHE A 138 -5.03 14.11 5.63
N ASN A 139 -5.52 14.74 6.70
CA ASN A 139 -6.44 14.07 7.63
C ASN A 139 -7.72 13.61 6.94
N ASN A 140 -8.33 14.45 6.11
CA ASN A 140 -9.60 14.11 5.46
C ASN A 140 -9.40 13.15 4.28
N GLU A 141 -8.49 13.47 3.37
CA GLU A 141 -8.34 12.79 2.09
C GLU A 141 -7.48 11.52 2.16
N TYR A 142 -6.66 11.38 3.20
CA TYR A 142 -5.86 10.17 3.41
C TYR A 142 -6.32 9.41 4.66
N ILE A 143 -6.35 10.05 5.83
CA ILE A 143 -6.58 9.32 7.08
C ILE A 143 -8.04 8.81 7.17
N LEU A 144 -9.01 9.70 7.01
CA LEU A 144 -10.43 9.37 7.11
C LEU A 144 -10.91 8.58 5.88
N ALA A 145 -10.48 8.94 4.67
CA ALA A 145 -10.81 8.21 3.45
C ALA A 145 -10.39 6.72 3.49
N ASN A 146 -9.29 6.40 4.19
CA ASN A 146 -8.82 5.03 4.39
C ASN A 146 -9.33 4.38 5.71
N ASN A 147 -10.27 5.02 6.42
CA ASN A 147 -10.87 4.53 7.67
C ASN A 147 -9.85 4.19 8.77
N TYR A 148 -8.73 4.93 8.87
CA TYR A 148 -7.78 4.72 9.94
C TYR A 148 -8.33 5.18 11.30
N SER A 149 -7.86 4.55 12.38
CA SER A 149 -8.35 4.83 13.74
C SER A 149 -7.98 6.24 14.23
N ALA A 150 -8.79 6.78 15.15
CA ALA A 150 -8.49 8.05 15.84
C ALA A 150 -7.14 8.02 16.58
N SER A 151 -6.72 6.87 17.10
CA SER A 151 -5.40 6.73 17.74
C SER A 151 -4.27 6.91 16.73
N PHE A 152 -4.38 6.29 15.55
CA PHE A 152 -3.43 6.48 14.46
C PHE A 152 -3.41 7.95 13.99
N GLN A 153 -4.59 8.56 13.81
CA GLN A 153 -4.70 9.97 13.46
C GLN A 153 -3.92 10.86 14.44
N ASN A 154 -4.10 10.66 15.75
CA ASN A 154 -3.40 11.40 16.78
C ASN A 154 -1.88 11.20 16.73
N GLN A 155 -1.42 9.97 16.47
CA GLN A 155 0.01 9.68 16.30
C GLN A 155 0.59 10.45 15.11
N VAL A 156 -0.12 10.47 13.98
CA VAL A 156 0.32 11.19 12.78
C VAL A 156 0.36 12.70 13.02
N VAL A 157 -0.69 13.29 13.58
CA VAL A 157 -0.74 14.73 13.87
C VAL A 157 0.38 15.15 14.82
N ASN A 158 0.64 14.36 15.86
CA ASN A 158 1.73 14.64 16.81
C ASN A 158 3.12 14.50 16.16
N ALA A 159 3.31 13.50 15.30
CA ALA A 159 4.54 13.35 14.55
C ALA A 159 4.77 14.55 13.62
N ILE A 160 3.75 14.98 12.86
CA ILE A 160 3.81 16.15 11.95
C ILE A 160 4.17 17.41 12.73
N LYS A 161 3.49 17.68 13.85
CA LYS A 161 3.80 18.83 14.71
C LYS A 161 5.24 18.83 15.19
N LEU A 162 5.80 17.66 15.48
CA LEU A 162 7.18 17.53 15.97
C LEU A 162 8.22 17.65 14.86
N PHE A 163 7.87 17.21 13.65
CA PHE A 163 8.74 17.25 12.47
C PHE A 163 8.92 18.67 11.92
N PHE A 164 7.86 19.49 11.91
CA PHE A 164 7.88 20.88 11.41
C PHE A 164 8.12 21.93 12.51
N LYS A 165 8.48 21.49 13.72
CA LYS A 165 8.78 22.39 14.85
C LYS A 165 10.19 22.97 14.72
#